data_AF-F7NGF6-F1
#
_entry.id   AF-F7NGF6-F1
#
_cell.length_a   1.000
_cell.length_b   1.000
_cell.length_c   1.000
_cell.angle_alpha   90.00
_cell.angle_beta   90.00
_cell.angle_gamma   90.00
#
_symmetry.space_group_name_H-M   'P 1'
#
loop_
_entity.id
_entity.type
_entity.pdbx_description
1 polymer ?
#
loop_
_entity_poly.entity_id
_entity_poly.type
_entity_poly.pdbx_seq_one_letter_code
_entity_poly.pdbx_strand_id
1 'polypeptide(L)' 'MFYCGIDIAKFKHEASVIDAGGRALLNSISFSNTKAGCEKVLEIFDRLNIDKDDVIIGMEATGHYWLSVHAFFLEHG' A
#
# COMPACT_ATOMS: atom_id res chain seq x y z
N MET A 1 7.96 -0.02 12.99
CA MET A 1 8.50 -0.20 11.63
C MET A 1 7.86 -1.40 10.93
N PHE A 2 7.15 -1.09 9.85
CA PHE A 2 6.37 -1.98 9.00
C PHE A 2 6.73 -1.72 7.54
N TYR A 3 6.44 -2.68 6.67
CA TYR A 3 6.65 -2.53 5.24
C TYR A 3 5.37 -2.87 4.50
N CYS A 4 4.89 -1.93 3.68
CA CYS A 4 3.79 -2.16 2.76
C CYS A 4 4.35 -2.39 1.37
N GLY A 5 4.18 -3.59 0.83
CA GLY A 5 4.50 -3.91 -0.56
C GLY A 5 3.26 -3.78 -1.42
N ILE A 6 3.37 -3.05 -2.53
CA ILE A 6 2.30 -2.89 -3.52
C ILE A 6 2.74 -3.47 -4.86
N ASP A 7 2.09 -4.55 -5.27
CA ASP A 7 2.16 -5.09 -6.63
C ASP A 7 1.19 -4.30 -7.53
N ILE A 8 1.74 -3.72 -8.60
CA ILE A 8 1.01 -2.85 -9.52
C ILE A 8 0.73 -3.64 -10.80
N ALA A 9 -0.53 -4.02 -11.02
CA ALA A 9 -0.99 -4.51 -12.31
C ALA A 9 -1.84 -3.47 -13.08
N LYS A 10 -2.20 -3.79 -14.32
CA LYS A 10 -2.95 -2.90 -15.24
C LYS A 10 -4.33 -2.48 -14.72
N PHE A 11 -5.05 -3.37 -14.04
CA PHE A 11 -6.46 -3.15 -13.67
C PHE A 11 -6.69 -3.09 -12.16
N LYS A 12 -5.94 -3.88 -11.40
CA LYS A 12 -6.01 -3.96 -9.95
C LYS A 12 -4.60 -4.06 -9.39
N HIS A 13 -4.42 -3.55 -8.20
CA HIS A 13 -3.18 -3.58 -7.45
C HIS A 13 -3.39 -4.44 -6.21
N GLU A 14 -2.33 -5.06 -5.72
CA GLU A 14 -2.36 -5.84 -4.48
C GLU A 14 -1.43 -5.20 -3.46
N ALA A 15 -1.94 -4.89 -2.27
CA ALA A 15 -1.12 -4.41 -1.16
C ALA A 15 -1.02 -5.48 -0.06
N SER A 16 0.18 -5.63 0.51
CA SER A 16 0.45 -6.49 1.66
C SER A 16 1.29 -5.74 2.68
N VAL A 17 1.09 -6.03 3.96
CA VAL A 17 1.83 -5.40 5.07
C VAL A 17 2.53 -6.47 5.89
N ILE A 18 3.84 -6.28 6.10
CA ILE A 18 4.69 -7.13 6.92
C ILE A 18 5.30 -6.35 8.08
N ASP A 19 5.59 -7.04 9.18
CA ASP A 19 6.42 -6.51 10.26
C ASP A 19 7.93 -6.59 9.93
N ALA A 20 8.77 -6.03 10.80
CA ALA A 20 10.22 -6.10 10.68
C ALA A 20 10.80 -7.53 10.74
N GLY A 21 10.03 -8.51 11.20
CA GLY A 21 10.38 -9.93 11.18
C GLY A 21 9.95 -10.65 9.90
N GLY A 22 9.35 -9.94 8.93
CA GLY A 22 8.86 -10.50 7.68
C GLY A 22 7.54 -11.24 7.80
N ARG A 23 6.81 -11.11 8.92
CA ARG A 23 5.50 -11.74 9.10
C ARG A 23 4.41 -10.87 8.51
N ALA A 24 3.58 -11.46 7.65
CA ALA A 24 2.39 -10.80 7.14
C ALA A 24 1.38 -10.55 8.26
N LEU A 25 0.92 -9.30 8.37
CA LEU A 25 -0.07 -8.88 9.37
C LEU A 25 -1.51 -9.21 8.94
N LEU A 26 -1.74 -9.30 7.63
CA LEU A 26 -3.01 -9.66 7.01
C LEU A 26 -2.77 -10.33 5.65
N ASN A 27 -3.83 -10.91 5.08
CA ASN A 27 -3.85 -11.30 3.67
C ASN A 27 -3.71 -10.06 2.78
N SER A 28 -3.19 -10.22 1.56
CA SER A 28 -3.15 -9.11 0.62
C SER A 28 -4.55 -8.57 0.32
N ILE A 29 -4.62 -7.31 -0.05
CA ILE A 29 -5.86 -6.65 -0.43
C ILE A 29 -5.77 -6.10 -1.85
N SER A 30 -6.83 -6.38 -2.59
CA SER A 30 -7.00 -5.88 -3.95
C SER A 30 -7.61 -4.49 -3.95
N PHE A 31 -7.02 -3.55 -4.68
CA PHE A 31 -7.56 -2.20 -4.87
C PHE A 31 -7.42 -1.72 -6.31
N SER A 32 -8.24 -0.75 -6.70
CA SER A 32 -8.18 -0.13 -8.04
C SER A 32 -7.29 1.11 -8.02
N ASN A 33 -6.84 1.52 -9.21
CA ASN A 33 -6.09 2.77 -9.39
C ASN A 33 -7.01 4.01 -9.27
N THR A 34 -7.57 4.22 -8.08
CA THR A 34 -8.45 5.34 -7.75
C THR A 34 -8.16 5.81 -6.34
N LYS A 35 -8.54 7.05 -6.00
CA LYS A 35 -8.42 7.58 -4.64
C LYS A 35 -9.09 6.65 -3.62
N ALA A 36 -10.35 6.27 -3.85
CA ALA A 36 -11.08 5.35 -2.99
C ALA A 36 -10.44 3.95 -2.91
N GLY A 37 -9.69 3.54 -3.93
CA GLY A 37 -8.89 2.32 -3.89
C GLY A 37 -7.71 2.45 -2.92
N CYS A 38 -6.97 3.55 -2.99
CA CYS A 38 -5.81 3.80 -2.13
C CYS A 38 -6.22 4.06 -0.66
N GLU A 39 -7.36 4.71 -0.44
CA GLU A 39 -7.93 4.91 0.91
C GLU A 39 -8.15 3.59 1.65
N LYS A 40 -8.49 2.50 0.95
CA LYS A 40 -8.60 1.17 1.57
C LYS A 40 -7.28 0.65 2.16
N VAL A 41 -6.15 1.08 1.60
CA VAL A 41 -4.82 0.74 2.13
C VAL A 41 -4.55 1.55 3.40
N LEU A 42 -4.91 2.84 3.42
CA LEU A 42 -4.80 3.67 4.63
C LEU A 42 -5.68 3.15 5.77
N GLU A 43 -6.91 2.72 5.47
CA GLU A 43 -7.80 2.08 6.45
C GLU A 43 -7.17 0.83 7.09
N ILE A 44 -6.29 0.13 6.37
CA ILE A 44 -5.56 -1.01 6.92
C ILE A 44 -4.47 -0.55 7.88
N PHE A 45 -3.75 0.51 7.56
CA PHE A 45 -2.76 1.09 8.48
C PHE A 45 -3.44 1.54 9.78
N ASP A 46 -4.58 2.25 9.67
CA ASP A 46 -5.38 2.66 10.82
C ASP A 46 -5.83 1.46 11.67
N ARG A 47 -6.36 0.41 11.03
CA ARG A 47 -6.83 -0.81 11.72
C ARG A 47 -5.70 -1.56 12.43
N LEU A 48 -4.48 -1.47 11.92
CA LEU A 48 -3.30 -2.09 12.51
C LEU A 48 -2.58 -1.16 13.52
N ASN A 49 -3.10 0.06 13.74
CA ASN A 49 -2.44 1.12 14.50
C ASN A 49 -1.01 1.39 14.02
N ILE A 50 -0.84 1.50 12.70
CA ILE A 50 0.43 1.82 12.06
C ILE A 50 0.46 3.32 11.79
N ASP A 51 1.35 4.04 12.47
CA ASP A 51 1.65 5.43 12.16
C ASP A 51 2.40 5.54 10.82
N LYS A 52 2.19 6.65 10.11
CA LYS A 52 2.86 6.96 8.83
C LYS A 52 4.39 6.95 8.94
N ASP A 53 4.93 7.38 10.08
CA ASP A 53 6.37 7.44 10.33
C ASP A 53 6.96 6.04 10.62
N ASP A 54 6.08 5.05 10.81
CA ASP A 54 6.38 3.68 11.16
C ASP A 54 6.19 2.70 10.00
N VAL A 55 5.87 3.17 8.79
CA VAL A 55 5.69 2.33 7.60
C VAL A 55 6.52 2.83 6.42
N ILE A 56 7.14 1.89 5.70
CA ILE A 56 7.77 2.14 4.41
C ILE A 56 6.92 1.48 3.33
N ILE A 57 6.49 2.25 2.35
CA ILE A 57 5.71 1.76 1.21
C ILE A 57 6.64 1.54 0.01
N GLY A 58 6.73 0.31 -0.45
CA GLY A 58 7.42 -0.08 -1.69
C GLY A 58 6.40 -0.44 -2.76
N MET A 59 6.59 0.04 -3.99
CA MET A 59 5.69 -0.23 -5.12
C MET A 59 6.44 -0.82 -6.31
N GLU A 60 5.84 -1.80 -6.98
CA GLU A 60 6.35 -2.30 -8.26
C GLU A 60 6.13 -1.26 -9.37
N ALA A 61 7.20 -0.93 -10.11
CA ALA A 61 7.16 0.08 -11.17
C ALA A 61 6.63 -0.49 -12.50
N THR A 62 5.38 -0.96 -12.53
CA THR A 62 4.78 -1.54 -13.74
C THR A 62 4.14 -0.47 -14.62
N GLY A 63 4.81 -0.13 -15.73
CA GLY A 63 4.33 0.86 -16.69
C GLY A 63 4.09 2.23 -16.05
N HIS A 64 3.00 2.90 -16.41
CA HIS A 64 2.60 4.18 -15.81
C HIS A 64 1.59 4.03 -14.65
N TYR A 65 1.12 2.81 -14.36
CA TYR A 65 0.00 2.60 -13.43
C TYR A 65 0.37 2.95 -11.99
N TRP A 66 1.65 2.88 -11.62
CA TRP A 66 2.12 3.19 -10.28
C TRP A 66 2.15 4.71 -9.97
N LEU A 67 2.16 5.59 -10.99
CA LEU A 67 2.39 7.03 -10.80
C LEU A 67 1.31 7.69 -9.95
N SER A 68 0.04 7.37 -10.20
CA SER A 68 -1.09 7.91 -9.44
C SER A 68 -1.16 7.36 -8.02
N VAL A 69 -0.81 6.08 -7.84
CA VAL A 69 -0.72 5.45 -6.52
C VAL A 69 0.40 6.11 -5.71
N HIS A 70 1.59 6.25 -6.30
CA HIS A 70 2.72 6.93 -5.69
C HIS A 70 2.41 8.38 -5.32
N ALA A 71 1.80 9.16 -6.24
CA ALA A 71 1.41 10.54 -5.95
C ALA A 71 0.44 10.64 -4.77
N PHE A 72 -0.53 9.73 -4.68
CA PHE A 72 -1.47 9.68 -3.57
C PHE A 72 -0.76 9.46 -2.22
N PHE A 73 0.09 8.43 -2.12
CA PHE A 73 0.79 8.11 -0.88
C PHE A 73 1.91 9.10 -0.55
N LEU A 74 2.46 9.83 -1.52
CA LEU A 74 3.38 10.93 -1.23
C LEU A 74 2.68 12.10 -0.51
N GLU A 75 1.39 12.32 -0.77
CA GLU A 75 0.60 13.38 -0.15
C GLU A 75 -0.12 12.95 1.13
N HIS A 76 -0.53 11.68 1.24
CA HIS A 76 -1.45 11.20 2.29
C HIS A 76 -0.92 9.99 3.09
N GLY A 77 0.21 9.41 2.69
CA GLY A 77 0.79 8.21 3.29
C GLY A 77 1.90 8.48 4.29
#